data_AF-A0A2T3ZQT2-F1
#
_entry.id   AF-A0A2T3ZQT2-F1
#
_cell.length_a   1.000
_cell.length_b   1.000
_cell.length_c   1.000
_cell.angle_alpha   90.00
_cell.angle_beta   90.00
_cell.angle_gamma   90.00
#
_symmetry.space_group_name_H-M   'P 1'
#
loop_
_entity.id
_entity.type
_entity.pdbx_description
1 polymer ?
#
loop_
_entity_poly.entity_id
_entity_poly.type
_entity_poly.pdbx_seq_one_letter_code
_entity_poly.pdbx_strand_id
1 'polypeptide(L)'
;MSGFPADSHAPTPPILPPKPSSQEPSRIGTPASGAAPPPPPSTLSEAGQQYRSSVIAGLDAAATAAAGGVPTPPLPPAVTARSADIPDPGDQWLPQVLQDKSIQDLADILSSPSLLNGLTNSPSSIHPSLQASHQDLLAALSSNIDLATRLSELESRLAHQRSAAQAQLLSMHALERQWRQKQSDMDLALARFSPAALYQLLNQSVQEQALVCQAMEESFLDRDGVDGGGGEATTSEREAAEWIRRYREAKVQYYLRQERKERWDEGRVGGWR
;
A
#
# COMPACT_ATOMS: atom_id res chain seq x y z
N MET A 1 21.05 -57.37 -38.22
CA MET A 1 21.42 -55.94 -38.09
C MET A 1 20.19 -55.11 -38.45
N SER A 2 19.71 -54.32 -37.48
CA SER A 2 18.94 -53.05 -37.64
C SER A 2 17.56 -53.11 -38.33
N GLY A 3 16.45 -52.58 -37.83
CA GLY A 3 16.16 -51.77 -36.64
C GLY A 3 14.71 -51.23 -36.72
N PHE A 4 14.13 -50.93 -35.55
CA PHE A 4 12.92 -50.14 -35.23
C PHE A 4 11.50 -50.71 -35.51
N PRO A 5 10.68 -50.89 -34.45
CA PRO A 5 9.22 -50.74 -34.51
C PRO A 5 8.80 -49.27 -34.34
N ALA A 6 7.63 -48.92 -34.88
CA ALA A 6 6.98 -47.62 -34.71
C ALA A 6 6.05 -47.65 -33.49
N ASP A 7 6.47 -47.03 -32.39
CA ASP A 7 5.60 -46.75 -31.26
C ASP A 7 4.76 -45.49 -31.52
N SER A 8 3.46 -45.65 -31.32
CA SER A 8 2.44 -44.63 -31.51
C SER A 8 2.36 -43.75 -30.26
N HIS A 9 3.02 -42.59 -30.23
CA HIS A 9 2.91 -41.65 -29.12
C HIS A 9 1.92 -40.53 -29.46
N ALA A 10 0.68 -40.66 -28.97
CA ALA A 10 -0.23 -39.53 -28.79
C ALA A 10 0.12 -38.80 -27.47
N PRO A 11 0.24 -37.46 -27.44
CA PRO A 11 0.36 -36.72 -26.20
C PRO A 11 -1.04 -36.40 -25.64
N THR A 12 -1.37 -37.02 -24.51
CA THR A 12 -2.53 -36.73 -23.67
C THR A 12 -2.39 -35.32 -23.06
N PRO A 13 -3.46 -34.48 -23.05
CA PRO A 13 -3.39 -33.15 -22.44
C PRO A 13 -3.27 -33.22 -20.91
N PRO A 14 -2.58 -32.27 -20.25
CA PRO A 14 -2.49 -32.23 -18.80
C PRO A 14 -3.83 -31.87 -18.14
N ILE A 15 -4.10 -32.55 -17.03
CA ILE A 15 -5.31 -32.44 -16.20
C ILE A 15 -5.41 -31.04 -15.55
N LEU A 16 -6.58 -30.42 -15.66
CA LEU A 16 -6.93 -29.17 -15.00
C LEU A 16 -7.07 -29.36 -13.47
N PRO A 17 -6.62 -28.42 -12.63
CA PRO A 17 -6.81 -28.47 -11.18
C PRO A 17 -8.30 -28.31 -10.80
N PRO A 18 -8.77 -28.96 -9.72
CA PRO A 18 -10.17 -28.92 -9.33
C PRO A 18 -10.58 -27.55 -8.76
N LYS A 19 -11.78 -27.08 -9.12
CA LYS A 19 -12.43 -25.92 -8.51
C LYS A 19 -12.80 -26.22 -7.05
N PRO A 20 -12.46 -25.38 -6.06
CA PRO A 20 -13.00 -25.51 -4.72
C PRO A 20 -14.49 -25.12 -4.70
N SER A 21 -15.31 -26.11 -4.36
CA SER A 21 -16.75 -26.02 -4.10
C SER A 21 -17.02 -25.35 -2.74
N SER A 22 -17.95 -24.39 -2.77
CA SER A 22 -19.06 -24.18 -1.83
C SER A 22 -18.89 -24.66 -0.39
N GLN A 23 -18.72 -23.74 0.57
CA GLN A 23 -19.36 -23.81 1.88
C GLN A 23 -19.73 -22.40 2.38
N GLU A 24 -21.01 -22.10 2.24
CA GLU A 24 -21.72 -21.10 3.02
C GLU A 24 -22.14 -21.75 4.35
N PRO A 25 -22.02 -21.05 5.48
CA PRO A 25 -23.25 -20.88 6.25
C PRO A 25 -23.38 -19.46 6.80
N SER A 26 -24.42 -18.78 6.32
CA SER A 26 -25.09 -17.74 7.09
C SER A 26 -25.58 -18.31 8.41
N ARG A 27 -25.09 -17.80 9.54
CA ARG A 27 -25.83 -17.76 10.81
C ARG A 27 -25.68 -16.40 11.46
N ILE A 28 -26.78 -15.66 11.40
CA ILE A 28 -27.16 -14.57 12.29
C ILE A 28 -27.10 -15.05 13.75
N GLY A 29 -26.45 -14.26 14.61
CA GLY A 29 -26.37 -14.42 16.06
C GLY A 29 -25.69 -13.20 16.69
N THR A 30 -26.44 -12.46 17.50
CA THR A 30 -26.14 -11.18 18.19
C THR A 30 -25.01 -11.31 19.26
N PRO A 31 -24.49 -10.19 19.82
CA PRO A 31 -23.11 -10.07 20.30
C PRO A 31 -22.90 -10.56 21.74
N ALA A 32 -21.70 -11.08 22.02
CA ALA A 32 -21.19 -11.28 23.38
C ALA A 32 -19.79 -10.66 23.50
N SER A 33 -19.65 -9.87 24.56
CA SER A 33 -18.47 -9.10 24.95
C SER A 33 -17.27 -10.00 25.29
N GLY A 34 -16.06 -9.57 24.89
CA GLY A 34 -14.80 -10.01 25.50
C GLY A 34 -14.09 -11.21 24.87
N ALA A 35 -13.46 -11.03 23.70
CA ALA A 35 -12.29 -11.82 23.28
C ALA A 35 -11.48 -11.07 22.22
N ALA A 36 -10.16 -11.03 22.39
CA ALA A 36 -9.23 -10.41 21.44
C ALA A 36 -9.25 -11.13 20.07
N PRO A 37 -9.06 -10.41 18.94
CA PRO A 37 -9.10 -11.03 17.62
C PRO A 37 -7.90 -11.96 17.39
N PRO A 38 -8.08 -13.10 16.70
CA PRO A 38 -6.96 -13.96 16.30
C PRO A 38 -6.08 -13.27 15.23
N PRO A 39 -4.77 -13.57 15.18
CA PRO A 39 -3.87 -12.99 14.19
C PRO A 39 -4.23 -13.45 12.76
N PRO A 40 -4.00 -12.60 11.73
CA PRO A 40 -4.35 -12.92 10.35
C PRO A 40 -3.48 -14.06 9.79
N PRO A 41 -4.01 -14.87 8.86
CA PRO A 41 -3.25 -15.94 8.22
C PRO A 41 -2.15 -15.37 7.31
N SER A 42 -0.90 -15.79 7.56
CA SER A 42 0.26 -15.51 6.72
C SER A 42 0.21 -16.31 5.42
N THR A 43 -0.48 -15.81 4.41
CA THR A 43 -0.32 -16.27 3.03
C THR A 43 0.04 -15.10 2.13
N LEU A 44 1.25 -14.56 2.30
CA LEU A 44 1.87 -13.69 1.30
C LEU A 44 2.75 -14.54 0.38
N SER A 45 2.50 -14.41 -0.93
CA SER A 45 3.31 -14.92 -2.03
C SER A 45 4.80 -14.55 -1.87
N GLU A 46 5.72 -15.42 -2.34
CA GLU A 46 7.19 -15.28 -2.24
C GLU A 46 7.72 -13.89 -2.62
N ALA A 47 7.10 -13.22 -3.60
CA ALA A 47 7.46 -11.86 -4.01
C ALA A 47 7.26 -10.81 -2.89
N GLY A 48 6.22 -10.98 -2.06
CA GLY A 48 5.95 -10.10 -0.91
C GLY A 48 6.92 -10.32 0.25
N GLN A 49 7.47 -11.53 0.40
CA GLN A 49 8.49 -11.80 1.42
C GLN A 49 9.85 -11.23 1.03
N GLN A 50 10.22 -11.26 -0.27
CA GLN A 50 11.46 -10.65 -0.76
C GLN A 50 11.47 -9.13 -0.59
N TYR A 51 10.33 -8.46 -0.81
CA TYR A 51 10.21 -7.01 -0.56
C TYR A 51 10.33 -6.69 0.94
N ARG A 52 9.72 -7.49 1.82
CA ARG A 52 9.84 -7.29 3.27
C ARG A 52 11.27 -7.54 3.77
N SER A 53 11.94 -8.58 3.29
CA SER A 53 13.34 -8.86 3.64
C SER A 53 14.32 -7.81 3.13
N SER A 54 14.06 -7.20 1.96
CA SER A 54 14.90 -6.11 1.45
C SER A 54 14.66 -4.79 2.19
N VAL A 55 13.44 -4.52 2.66
CA VAL A 55 13.15 -3.36 3.52
C VAL A 55 13.73 -3.54 4.93
N ILE A 56 13.65 -4.75 5.51
CA ILE A 56 14.24 -5.04 6.84
C ILE A 56 15.78 -5.06 6.77
N ALA A 57 16.38 -5.66 5.73
CA ALA A 57 17.83 -5.61 5.51
C ALA A 57 18.32 -4.20 5.18
N GLY A 58 17.49 -3.38 4.51
CA GLY A 58 17.78 -1.96 4.27
C GLY A 58 17.75 -1.11 5.55
N LEU A 59 16.94 -1.48 6.54
CA LEU A 59 16.93 -0.85 7.87
C LEU A 59 18.16 -1.24 8.70
N ASP A 60 18.64 -2.49 8.61
CA ASP A 60 19.88 -2.94 9.26
C ASP A 60 21.14 -2.38 8.58
N ALA A 61 21.13 -2.23 7.26
CA ALA A 61 22.20 -1.58 6.50
C ALA A 61 22.24 -0.06 6.72
N ALA A 62 21.09 0.59 6.89
CA ALA A 62 21.01 2.00 7.30
C ALA A 62 21.43 2.19 8.77
N ALA A 63 21.16 1.22 9.65
CA ALA A 63 21.62 1.23 11.04
C ALA A 63 23.14 1.01 11.16
N THR A 64 23.76 0.27 10.24
CA THR A 64 25.22 0.07 10.19
C THR A 64 25.97 1.14 9.38
N ALA A 65 25.34 1.78 8.39
CA ALA A 65 25.91 2.95 7.70
C ALA A 65 25.79 4.25 8.53
N ALA A 66 24.83 4.33 9.45
CA ALA A 66 24.75 5.37 10.48
C ALA A 66 25.63 5.07 11.73
N ALA A 67 26.43 4.00 11.70
CA ALA A 67 27.44 3.70 12.73
C ALA A 67 28.77 4.45 12.51
N GLY A 68 28.74 5.53 11.73
CA GLY A 68 29.79 6.55 11.71
C GLY A 68 29.57 7.56 12.85
N GLY A 69 30.11 7.27 14.03
CA GLY A 69 30.57 8.30 14.97
C GLY A 69 29.51 9.17 15.67
N VAL A 70 28.34 8.64 16.02
CA VAL A 70 27.51 9.27 17.07
C VAL A 70 27.69 8.47 18.35
N PRO A 71 28.31 9.01 19.41
CA PRO A 71 28.39 8.32 20.68
C PRO A 71 26.96 8.15 21.19
N THR A 72 26.52 6.90 21.30
CA THR A 72 25.40 6.51 22.14
C THR A 72 25.62 7.19 23.50
N PRO A 73 24.73 8.08 23.97
CA PRO A 73 24.79 8.48 25.36
C PRO A 73 24.61 7.20 26.17
N PRO A 74 25.50 6.91 27.14
CA PRO A 74 25.33 5.74 27.98
C PRO A 74 23.93 5.80 28.58
N LEU A 75 23.19 4.71 28.45
CA LEU A 75 21.99 4.47 29.24
C LEU A 75 22.37 4.82 30.68
N PRO A 76 21.66 5.75 31.37
CA PRO A 76 21.96 5.96 32.77
C PRO A 76 21.81 4.59 33.44
N PRO A 77 22.79 4.15 34.26
CA PRO A 77 22.64 2.92 35.01
C PRO A 77 21.29 3.00 35.71
N ALA A 78 20.51 1.92 35.67
CA ALA A 78 19.32 1.79 36.49
C ALA A 78 19.64 2.39 37.86
N VAL A 79 18.91 3.43 38.24
CA VAL A 79 19.13 4.17 39.49
C VAL A 79 18.63 3.30 40.64
N THR A 80 19.27 2.15 40.81
CA THR A 80 19.65 1.60 42.10
C THR A 80 21.03 2.15 42.45
N ALA A 81 21.24 3.46 42.23
CA ALA A 81 22.22 4.18 43.01
C ALA A 81 21.69 4.09 44.44
N ARG A 82 22.19 3.08 45.15
CA ARG A 82 22.10 2.95 46.60
C ARG A 82 22.26 4.35 47.15
N SER A 83 21.32 4.78 47.99
CA SER A 83 21.58 5.80 48.99
C SER A 83 23.02 5.55 49.44
N ALA A 84 23.93 6.46 49.10
CA ALA A 84 25.25 6.40 49.69
C ALA A 84 25.01 6.22 51.19
N ASP A 85 25.76 5.33 51.85
CA ASP A 85 25.72 5.20 53.30
C ASP A 85 26.05 6.58 53.87
N ILE A 86 25.02 7.40 54.04
CA ILE A 86 25.03 8.70 54.68
C ILE A 86 25.40 8.33 56.10
N PRO A 87 26.65 8.58 56.53
CA PRO A 87 27.09 8.15 57.84
C PRO A 87 26.20 8.85 58.86
N ASP A 88 25.62 8.07 59.75
CA ASP A 88 24.87 8.61 60.87
C ASP A 88 25.83 9.50 61.67
N PRO A 89 25.51 10.78 61.95
CA PRO A 89 26.37 11.69 62.70
C PRO A 89 26.91 11.14 64.04
N GLY A 90 26.30 10.08 64.57
CA GLY A 90 26.64 9.50 65.86
C GLY A 90 26.20 10.42 67.01
N ASP A 91 26.16 9.86 68.22
CA ASP A 91 25.59 10.51 69.41
C ASP A 91 26.35 11.78 69.88
N GLN A 92 27.48 12.11 69.26
CA GLN A 92 28.38 13.20 69.65
C GLN A 92 28.20 14.48 68.81
N TRP A 93 27.41 14.44 67.74
CA TRP A 93 27.27 15.59 66.85
C TRP A 93 26.31 16.63 67.42
N LEU A 94 26.83 17.83 67.67
CA LEU A 94 26.05 19.01 68.05
C LEU A 94 26.46 20.20 67.16
N PRO A 95 25.50 20.92 66.55
CA PRO A 95 25.79 22.15 65.83
C PRO A 95 26.61 23.14 66.68
N GLN A 96 27.63 23.77 66.10
CA GLN A 96 28.48 24.74 66.82
C GLN A 96 27.69 25.87 67.48
N VAL A 97 26.55 26.25 66.89
CA VAL A 97 25.62 27.26 67.40
C VAL A 97 25.01 26.89 68.76
N LEU A 98 24.99 25.60 69.11
CA LEU A 98 24.45 25.08 70.36
C LEU A 98 25.52 24.83 71.43
N GLN A 99 26.81 24.88 71.08
CA GLN A 99 27.90 24.60 72.03
C GLN A 99 28.09 25.73 73.06
N ASP A 100 27.81 26.98 72.69
CA ASP A 100 28.02 28.16 73.54
C ASP A 100 26.75 28.64 74.28
N LYS A 101 25.67 27.85 74.27
CA LYS A 101 24.37 28.26 74.84
C LYS A 101 24.22 27.90 76.32
N SER A 102 23.44 28.72 77.04
CA SER A 102 23.10 28.46 78.44
C SER A 102 22.18 27.23 78.58
N ILE A 103 22.21 26.58 79.74
CA ILE A 103 21.35 25.42 80.04
C ILE A 103 19.86 25.78 79.91
N GLN A 104 19.50 27.02 80.26
CA GLN A 104 18.14 27.54 80.14
C GLN A 104 17.71 27.64 78.66
N ASP A 105 18.58 28.18 77.80
CA ASP A 105 18.31 28.30 76.36
C ASP A 105 18.22 26.94 75.66
N LEU A 106 19.03 25.97 76.08
CA LEU A 106 18.98 24.60 75.55
C LEU A 106 17.66 23.91 75.91
N ALA A 107 17.13 24.14 77.11
CA ALA A 107 15.82 23.62 77.52
C ALA A 107 14.68 24.26 76.71
N ASP A 108 14.75 25.56 76.45
CA ASP A 108 13.74 26.25 75.63
C ASP A 108 13.78 25.80 74.16
N ILE A 109 14.98 25.58 73.61
CA ILE A 109 15.16 25.03 72.26
C ILE A 109 14.68 23.57 72.19
N LEU A 110 14.95 22.74 73.19
CA LEU A 110 14.45 21.36 73.27
C LEU A 110 12.93 21.30 73.43
N SER A 111 12.33 22.28 74.11
CA SER A 111 10.88 22.36 74.28
C SER A 111 10.12 22.69 72.98
N SER A 112 10.83 23.19 71.96
CA SER A 112 10.25 23.70 70.72
C SER A 112 10.65 22.87 69.49
N PRO A 113 9.83 21.89 69.07
CA PRO A 113 10.17 20.97 67.98
C PRO A 113 10.33 21.67 66.62
N SER A 114 9.65 22.80 66.41
CA SER A 114 9.81 23.63 65.20
C SER A 114 11.19 24.31 65.13
N LEU A 115 11.76 24.71 66.27
CA LEU A 115 13.10 25.29 66.32
C LEU A 115 14.17 24.22 66.12
N LEU A 116 13.98 23.03 66.66
CA LEU A 116 14.82 21.87 66.38
C LEU A 116 14.83 21.53 64.88
N ASN A 117 13.65 21.49 64.26
CA ASN A 117 13.51 21.20 62.82
C ASN A 117 14.14 22.31 61.95
N GLY A 118 14.05 23.56 62.38
CA GLY A 118 14.76 24.68 61.76
C GLY A 118 16.28 24.54 61.88
N LEU A 119 16.78 24.15 63.05
CA LEU A 119 18.22 23.96 63.30
C LEU A 119 18.78 22.77 62.53
N THR A 120 18.04 21.68 62.38
CA THR A 120 18.51 20.50 61.63
C THR A 120 18.60 20.75 60.12
N ASN A 121 17.73 21.61 59.58
CA ASN A 121 17.67 21.89 58.14
C ASN A 121 18.30 23.23 57.73
N SER A 122 18.68 24.08 58.68
CA SER A 122 19.31 25.37 58.38
C SER A 122 20.73 25.16 57.85
N PRO A 123 21.15 25.86 56.77
CA PRO A 123 22.45 25.65 56.13
C PRO A 123 23.65 25.95 57.04
N SER A 124 23.46 26.71 58.13
CA SER A 124 24.51 27.02 59.11
C SER A 124 24.69 25.96 60.20
N SER A 125 23.69 25.10 60.40
CA SER A 125 23.65 24.12 61.50
C SER A 125 23.31 22.70 61.03
N ILE A 126 23.14 22.50 59.72
CA ILE A 126 22.88 21.21 59.09
C ILE A 126 24.08 20.28 59.20
N HIS A 127 23.81 18.99 59.38
CA HIS A 127 24.85 17.97 59.31
C HIS A 127 25.27 17.75 57.84
N PRO A 128 26.58 17.59 57.52
CA PRO A 128 27.05 17.38 56.16
C PRO A 128 26.38 16.20 55.43
N SER A 129 25.96 15.15 56.15
CA SER A 129 25.30 14.00 55.53
C SER A 129 23.84 14.29 55.12
N LEU A 130 23.13 15.12 55.88
CA LEU A 130 21.79 15.62 55.52
C LEU A 130 21.90 16.65 54.38
N GLN A 131 22.94 17.49 54.41
CA GLN A 131 23.22 18.41 53.31
C GLN A 131 23.52 17.66 52.00
N ALA A 132 24.32 16.59 52.06
CA ALA A 132 24.60 15.73 50.90
C ALA A 132 23.32 15.08 50.35
N SER A 133 22.45 14.55 51.21
CA SER A 133 21.19 13.95 50.77
C SER A 133 20.24 14.96 50.12
N HIS A 134 20.16 16.18 50.65
CA HIS A 134 19.41 17.27 50.02
C HIS A 134 19.96 17.63 48.65
N GLN A 135 21.29 17.71 48.50
CA GLN A 135 21.92 17.98 47.20
C GLN A 135 21.65 16.86 46.19
N ASP A 136 21.76 15.59 46.61
CA ASP A 136 21.46 14.45 45.76
C ASP A 136 19.98 14.44 45.32
N LEU A 137 19.05 14.76 46.22
CA LEU A 137 17.63 14.86 45.88
C LEU A 137 17.35 16.01 44.90
N LEU A 138 17.99 17.17 45.07
CA LEU A 138 17.85 18.29 44.13
C LEU A 138 18.47 17.97 42.76
N ALA A 139 19.61 17.27 42.73
CA ALA A 139 20.22 16.78 41.50
C ALA A 139 19.33 15.75 40.79
N ALA A 140 18.74 14.81 41.54
CA ALA A 140 17.79 13.85 40.99
C ALA A 140 16.51 14.53 40.47
N LEU A 141 15.99 15.53 41.18
CA LEU A 141 14.81 16.29 40.78
C LEU A 141 15.06 17.10 39.50
N SER A 142 16.19 17.81 39.41
CA SER A 142 16.56 18.55 38.19
C SER A 142 16.75 17.61 37.00
N SER A 143 17.42 16.47 37.19
CA SER A 143 17.55 15.42 36.17
C SER A 143 16.18 14.90 35.71
N ASN A 144 15.24 14.70 36.64
CA ASN A 144 13.88 14.25 36.30
C ASN A 144 13.12 15.29 35.47
N ILE A 145 13.25 16.58 35.80
CA ILE A 145 12.66 17.68 35.02
C ILE A 145 13.26 17.73 33.61
N ASP A 146 14.58 17.60 33.48
CA ASP A 146 15.26 17.57 32.18
C ASP A 146 14.82 16.37 31.34
N LEU A 147 14.61 15.21 31.95
CA LEU A 147 14.06 14.04 31.26
C LEU A 147 12.61 14.25 30.84
N ALA A 148 11.77 14.82 31.70
CA ALA A 148 10.37 15.10 31.38
C ALA A 148 10.23 16.08 30.22
N THR A 149 11.05 17.15 30.20
CA THR A 149 11.07 18.12 29.09
C THR A 149 11.51 17.47 27.78
N ARG A 150 12.59 16.66 27.80
CA ARG A 150 13.03 15.90 26.61
C ARG A 150 11.97 14.91 26.11
N LEU A 151 11.28 14.21 27.01
CA LEU A 151 10.20 13.31 26.63
C LEU A 151 9.04 14.06 25.96
N SER A 152 8.67 15.23 26.48
CA SER A 152 7.62 16.06 25.88
C SER A 152 8.00 16.56 24.48
N GLU A 153 9.27 16.93 24.26
CA GLU A 153 9.76 17.33 22.94
C GLU A 153 9.72 16.16 21.96
N LEU A 154 10.21 14.98 22.38
CA LEU A 154 10.18 13.77 21.56
C LEU A 154 8.75 13.34 21.21
N GLU A 155 7.82 13.45 22.15
CA GLU A 155 6.41 13.16 21.93
C GLU A 155 5.82 14.09 20.86
N SER A 156 6.07 15.39 20.97
CA SER A 156 5.60 16.37 19.98
C SER A 156 6.17 16.10 18.59
N ARG A 157 7.45 15.75 18.49
CA ARG A 157 8.12 15.41 17.23
C ARG A 157 7.54 14.13 16.62
N LEU A 158 7.28 13.13 17.44
CA LEU A 158 6.67 11.87 17.02
C LEU A 158 5.24 12.11 16.51
N ALA A 159 4.43 12.89 17.24
CA ALA A 159 3.09 13.27 16.80
C ALA A 159 3.11 14.00 15.45
N HIS A 160 4.04 14.94 15.26
CA HIS A 160 4.23 15.63 13.98
C HIS A 160 4.60 14.66 12.85
N GLN A 161 5.58 13.78 13.08
CA GLN A 161 5.99 12.76 12.10
C GLN A 161 4.85 11.82 11.72
N ARG A 162 4.04 11.37 12.69
CA ARG A 162 2.84 10.57 12.42
C ARG A 162 1.85 11.31 11.54
N SER A 163 1.55 12.58 11.86
CA SER A 163 0.62 13.38 11.06
C SER A 163 1.12 13.61 9.63
N ALA A 164 2.43 13.87 9.45
CA ALA A 164 3.05 14.07 8.15
C ALA A 164 3.02 12.78 7.32
N ALA A 165 3.36 11.64 7.91
CA ALA A 165 3.29 10.34 7.24
C ALA A 165 1.85 9.98 6.84
N GLN A 166 0.87 10.24 7.70
CA GLN A 166 -0.54 10.04 7.38
C GLN A 166 -0.98 10.90 6.19
N ALA A 167 -0.60 12.18 6.16
CA ALA A 167 -0.90 13.06 5.04
C ALA A 167 -0.25 12.59 3.72
N GLN A 168 1.00 12.11 3.79
CA GLN A 168 1.70 11.52 2.64
C GLN A 168 1.06 10.23 2.14
N LEU A 169 0.58 9.36 3.04
CA LEU A 169 -0.13 8.14 2.64
C LEU A 169 -1.46 8.47 1.93
N LEU A 170 -2.21 9.44 2.46
CA LEU A 170 -3.45 9.88 1.82
C LEU A 170 -3.20 10.50 0.44
N SER A 171 -2.14 11.29 0.28
CA SER A 171 -1.78 11.87 -1.02
C SER A 171 -1.31 10.82 -2.02
N MET A 172 -0.55 9.82 -1.58
CA MET A 172 -0.16 8.67 -2.41
C MET A 172 -1.38 7.86 -2.87
N HIS A 173 -2.31 7.55 -1.97
CA HIS A 173 -3.55 6.87 -2.36
C HIS A 173 -4.41 7.71 -3.32
N ALA A 174 -4.41 9.03 -3.19
CA ALA A 174 -5.10 9.90 -4.16
C ALA A 174 -4.45 9.80 -5.54
N LEU A 175 -3.12 9.86 -5.62
CA LEU A 175 -2.37 9.74 -6.87
C LEU A 175 -2.54 8.36 -7.51
N GLU A 176 -2.55 7.30 -6.71
CA GLU A 176 -2.77 5.92 -7.17
C GLU A 176 -4.15 5.77 -7.84
N ARG A 177 -5.21 6.34 -7.24
CA ARG A 177 -6.55 6.35 -7.86
C ARG A 177 -6.56 7.14 -9.16
N GLN A 178 -5.91 8.31 -9.19
CA GLN A 178 -5.81 9.11 -10.41
C GLN A 178 -5.06 8.39 -11.52
N TRP A 179 -3.98 7.66 -11.18
CA TRP A 179 -3.22 6.87 -12.15
C TRP A 179 -4.06 5.70 -12.69
N ARG A 180 -4.75 4.95 -11.82
CA ARG A 180 -5.66 3.87 -12.26
C ARG A 180 -6.76 4.39 -13.17
N GLN A 181 -7.33 5.56 -12.87
CA GLN A 181 -8.33 6.20 -13.73
C GLN A 181 -7.74 6.54 -15.10
N LYS A 182 -6.56 7.17 -15.14
CA LYS A 182 -5.89 7.49 -16.41
C LYS A 182 -5.57 6.24 -17.23
N GLN A 183 -5.16 5.17 -16.57
CA GLN A 183 -4.90 3.90 -17.22
C GLN A 183 -6.19 3.32 -17.81
N SER A 184 -7.30 3.28 -17.07
CA SER A 184 -8.57 2.80 -17.60
C SER A 184 -9.09 3.66 -18.74
N ASP A 185 -8.91 4.99 -18.67
CA ASP A 185 -9.32 5.91 -19.74
C ASP A 185 -8.48 5.66 -21.01
N MET A 186 -7.18 5.43 -20.86
CA MET A 186 -6.29 5.06 -21.96
C MET A 186 -6.69 3.71 -22.55
N ASP A 187 -6.91 2.69 -21.72
CA ASP A 187 -7.30 1.36 -22.17
C ASP A 187 -8.65 1.39 -22.91
N LEU A 188 -9.61 2.21 -22.45
CA LEU A 188 -10.89 2.43 -23.12
C LEU A 188 -10.70 3.14 -24.48
N ALA A 189 -9.84 4.16 -24.54
CA ALA A 189 -9.53 4.85 -25.79
C ALA A 189 -8.84 3.92 -26.80
N LEU A 190 -7.96 3.04 -26.33
CA LEU A 190 -7.24 2.07 -27.15
C LEU A 190 -8.08 0.83 -27.50
N ALA A 191 -9.13 0.51 -26.74
CA ALA A 191 -9.94 -0.68 -26.93
C ALA A 191 -10.50 -0.80 -28.35
N ARG A 192 -10.90 0.31 -28.98
CA ARG A 192 -11.41 0.32 -30.37
C ARG A 192 -10.34 -0.02 -31.41
N PHE A 193 -9.09 0.31 -31.13
CA PHE A 193 -7.95 0.02 -31.98
C PHE A 193 -7.26 -1.29 -31.60
N SER A 194 -7.81 -2.03 -30.63
CA SER A 194 -7.31 -3.35 -30.28
C SER A 194 -7.44 -4.29 -31.48
N PRO A 195 -6.51 -5.24 -31.67
CA PRO A 195 -6.57 -6.21 -32.77
C PRO A 195 -7.90 -6.97 -32.83
N ALA A 196 -8.48 -7.30 -31.67
CA ALA A 196 -9.77 -7.96 -31.58
C ALA A 196 -10.93 -7.08 -32.08
N ALA A 197 -10.97 -5.80 -31.69
CA ALA A 197 -12.00 -4.87 -32.13
C ALA A 197 -11.91 -4.55 -33.63
N LEU A 198 -10.68 -4.43 -34.17
CA LEU A 198 -10.45 -4.25 -35.60
C LEU A 198 -10.87 -5.50 -36.40
N TYR A 199 -10.58 -6.69 -35.88
CA TYR A 199 -11.03 -7.94 -36.48
C TYR A 199 -12.56 -8.09 -36.48
N GLN A 200 -13.22 -7.73 -35.38
CA GLN A 200 -14.68 -7.69 -35.31
C GLN A 200 -15.28 -6.72 -36.33
N LEU A 201 -14.70 -5.52 -36.46
CA LEU A 201 -15.12 -4.55 -37.47
C LEU A 201 -14.92 -5.07 -38.89
N LEU A 202 -13.79 -5.74 -39.17
CA LEU A 202 -13.53 -6.33 -40.47
C LEU A 202 -14.57 -7.39 -40.81
N ASN A 203 -14.85 -8.30 -39.89
CA ASN A 203 -15.91 -9.30 -40.04
C ASN A 203 -17.25 -8.63 -40.36
N GLN A 204 -17.67 -7.68 -39.52
CA GLN A 204 -18.91 -6.94 -39.70
C GLN A 204 -18.97 -6.30 -41.09
N SER A 205 -17.90 -5.63 -41.53
CA SER A 205 -17.85 -4.98 -42.85
C SER A 205 -17.92 -5.95 -44.03
N VAL A 206 -17.50 -7.22 -43.86
CA VAL A 206 -17.66 -8.29 -44.85
C VAL A 206 -19.12 -8.75 -44.88
N GLN A 207 -19.72 -8.96 -43.72
CA GLN A 207 -21.13 -9.35 -43.61
C GLN A 207 -22.08 -8.27 -44.15
N GLU A 208 -21.86 -7.01 -43.79
CA GLU A 208 -22.62 -5.88 -44.33
C GLU A 208 -22.50 -5.80 -45.85
N GLN A 209 -21.30 -6.02 -46.41
CA GLN A 209 -21.12 -6.01 -47.86
C GLN A 209 -21.84 -7.18 -48.55
N ALA A 210 -21.88 -8.36 -47.92
CA ALA A 210 -22.62 -9.51 -48.43
C ALA A 210 -24.13 -9.19 -48.49
N LEU A 211 -24.67 -8.61 -47.41
CA LEU A 211 -26.07 -8.17 -47.35
C LEU A 211 -26.38 -7.09 -48.40
N VAL A 212 -25.47 -6.14 -48.65
CA VAL A 212 -25.63 -5.16 -49.73
C VAL A 212 -25.70 -5.84 -51.09
N CYS A 213 -24.85 -6.83 -51.36
CA CYS A 213 -24.91 -7.57 -52.63
C CYS A 213 -26.25 -8.31 -52.77
N GLN A 214 -26.69 -8.97 -51.70
CA GLN A 214 -27.98 -9.68 -51.67
C GLN A 214 -29.16 -8.71 -51.88
N ALA A 215 -29.19 -7.57 -51.18
CA ALA A 215 -30.24 -6.57 -51.35
C ALA A 215 -30.24 -5.96 -52.77
N MET A 216 -29.07 -5.82 -53.40
CA MET A 216 -28.97 -5.40 -54.81
C MET A 216 -29.50 -6.47 -55.77
N GLU A 217 -29.32 -7.76 -55.46
CA GLU A 217 -29.88 -8.87 -56.23
C GLU A 217 -31.41 -8.91 -56.08
N GLU A 218 -31.92 -8.83 -54.84
CA GLU A 218 -33.35 -8.81 -54.53
C GLU A 218 -34.06 -7.61 -55.18
N SER A 219 -33.50 -6.40 -55.06
CA SER A 219 -34.08 -5.19 -55.67
C SER A 219 -34.08 -5.19 -57.21
N PHE A 220 -33.18 -5.93 -57.85
CA PHE A 220 -33.20 -6.13 -59.30
C PHE A 220 -34.32 -7.08 -59.71
N LEU A 221 -34.47 -8.19 -58.98
CA LEU A 221 -35.51 -9.19 -59.24
C LEU A 221 -36.93 -8.66 -58.99
N ASP A 222 -37.11 -7.86 -57.93
CA ASP A 222 -38.42 -7.27 -57.60
C ASP A 222 -38.89 -6.23 -58.63
N ARG A 223 -37.96 -5.58 -59.36
CA ARG A 223 -38.27 -4.56 -60.38
C ARG A 223 -38.75 -5.16 -61.70
N ASP A 224 -38.33 -6.37 -62.04
CA ASP A 224 -38.71 -7.09 -63.26
C ASP A 224 -40.09 -7.80 -63.13
N GLY A 225 -40.64 -7.86 -61.90
CA GLY A 225 -41.87 -8.59 -61.59
C GLY A 225 -43.19 -7.80 -61.65
N VAL A 226 -43.16 -6.47 -61.85
CA VAL A 226 -44.34 -5.60 -61.65
C VAL A 226 -44.85 -4.88 -62.91
N ASP A 227 -44.06 -4.70 -63.98
CA ASP A 227 -44.47 -3.82 -65.09
C ASP A 227 -44.65 -4.54 -66.44
N GLY A 228 -45.78 -5.24 -66.57
CA GLY A 228 -46.33 -5.63 -67.87
C GLY A 228 -47.02 -4.44 -68.54
N GLY A 229 -46.28 -3.57 -69.23
CA GLY A 229 -46.90 -2.37 -69.80
C GLY A 229 -46.04 -1.46 -70.69
N GLY A 230 -45.49 -2.01 -71.77
CA GLY A 230 -45.05 -1.31 -73.00
C GLY A 230 -44.68 0.19 -72.94
N GLY A 231 -43.38 0.49 -72.96
CA GLY A 231 -42.87 1.83 -73.28
C GLY A 231 -41.45 2.15 -72.78
N GLU A 232 -40.92 1.37 -71.84
CA GLU A 232 -39.75 1.74 -71.02
C GLU A 232 -38.53 0.80 -71.21
N ALA A 233 -38.39 0.16 -72.37
CA ALA A 233 -37.34 -0.85 -72.61
C ALA A 233 -35.91 -0.26 -72.71
N THR A 234 -35.74 0.99 -73.17
CA THR A 234 -34.40 1.58 -73.35
C THR A 234 -33.84 2.22 -72.08
N THR A 235 -34.72 2.66 -71.17
CA THR A 235 -34.35 3.11 -69.82
C THR A 235 -34.09 1.90 -68.92
N SER A 236 -34.80 0.77 -69.09
CA SER A 236 -34.50 -0.47 -68.38
C SER A 236 -33.14 -1.09 -68.77
N GLU A 237 -32.76 -1.07 -70.05
CA GLU A 237 -31.42 -1.55 -70.47
C GLU A 237 -30.28 -0.69 -69.92
N ARG A 238 -30.46 0.64 -69.90
CA ARG A 238 -29.48 1.57 -69.31
C ARG A 238 -29.40 1.40 -67.79
N GLU A 239 -30.53 1.26 -67.12
CA GLU A 239 -30.61 0.97 -65.68
C GLU A 239 -29.97 -0.38 -65.35
N ALA A 240 -30.18 -1.41 -66.18
CA ALA A 240 -29.54 -2.71 -66.03
C ALA A 240 -28.02 -2.61 -66.19
N ALA A 241 -27.53 -1.86 -67.18
CA ALA A 241 -26.09 -1.61 -67.34
C ALA A 241 -25.48 -0.86 -66.14
N GLU A 242 -26.20 0.11 -65.58
CA GLU A 242 -25.79 0.82 -64.37
C GLU A 242 -25.82 -0.07 -63.12
N TRP A 243 -26.84 -0.93 -62.99
CA TRP A 243 -26.91 -1.92 -61.92
C TRP A 243 -25.76 -2.91 -62.00
N ILE A 244 -25.49 -3.48 -63.18
CA ILE A 244 -24.37 -4.42 -63.41
C ILE A 244 -23.05 -3.76 -62.99
N ARG A 245 -22.85 -2.48 -63.35
CA ARG A 245 -21.66 -1.73 -62.95
C ARG A 245 -21.55 -1.62 -61.42
N ARG A 246 -22.61 -1.15 -60.75
CA ARG A 246 -22.63 -0.99 -59.28
C ARG A 246 -22.49 -2.34 -58.56
N TYR A 247 -23.11 -3.40 -59.06
CA TYR A 247 -23.05 -4.73 -58.48
C TYR A 247 -21.66 -5.34 -58.62
N ARG A 248 -21.01 -5.17 -59.78
CA ARG A 248 -19.60 -5.58 -59.96
C ARG A 248 -18.68 -4.82 -59.00
N GLU A 249 -18.85 -3.50 -58.88
CA GLU A 249 -18.10 -2.68 -57.92
C GLU A 249 -18.31 -3.18 -56.48
N ALA A 250 -19.55 -3.51 -56.10
CA ALA A 250 -19.89 -4.05 -54.78
C ALA A 250 -19.29 -5.45 -54.53
N LYS A 251 -19.28 -6.35 -55.52
CA LYS A 251 -18.65 -7.68 -55.43
C LYS A 251 -17.12 -7.58 -55.35
N VAL A 252 -16.50 -6.68 -56.09
CA VAL A 252 -15.05 -6.42 -55.97
C VAL A 252 -14.70 -6.00 -54.53
N GLN A 253 -15.48 -5.11 -53.93
CA GLN A 253 -15.29 -4.72 -52.52
C GLN A 253 -15.51 -5.88 -51.55
N TYR A 254 -16.50 -6.74 -51.80
CA TYR A 254 -16.75 -7.94 -51.00
C TYR A 254 -15.55 -8.88 -51.00
N TYR A 255 -15.04 -9.28 -52.17
CA TYR A 255 -13.90 -10.18 -52.28
C TYR A 255 -12.62 -9.55 -51.70
N LEU A 256 -12.40 -8.25 -51.89
CA LEU A 256 -11.24 -7.57 -51.31
C LEU A 256 -11.26 -7.60 -49.78
N ARG A 257 -12.42 -7.41 -49.16
CA ARG A 257 -12.56 -7.50 -47.69
C ARG A 257 -12.44 -8.94 -47.20
N GLN A 258 -12.96 -9.91 -47.96
CA GLN A 258 -12.82 -11.33 -47.67
C GLN A 258 -11.34 -11.76 -47.69
N GLU A 259 -10.58 -11.38 -48.71
CA GLU A 259 -9.15 -11.72 -48.75
C GLU A 259 -8.35 -11.02 -47.64
N ARG A 260 -8.72 -9.79 -47.25
CA ARG A 260 -8.09 -9.12 -46.10
C ARG A 260 -8.36 -9.86 -44.80
N LYS A 261 -9.57 -10.42 -44.65
CA LYS A 261 -9.92 -11.27 -43.51
C LYS A 261 -9.12 -12.57 -43.53
N GLU A 262 -9.05 -13.26 -44.65
CA GLU A 262 -8.28 -14.51 -44.78
C GLU A 262 -6.79 -14.27 -44.48
N ARG A 263 -6.21 -13.18 -45.01
CA ARG A 263 -4.85 -12.77 -44.65
C ARG A 263 -4.71 -12.44 -43.17
N TRP A 264 -5.74 -11.90 -42.53
CA TRP A 264 -5.74 -11.66 -41.09
C TRP A 264 -5.77 -12.95 -40.29
N ASP A 265 -6.61 -13.91 -40.68
CA ASP A 265 -6.74 -15.22 -40.05
C ASP A 265 -5.42 -16.02 -40.13
N GLU A 266 -4.66 -15.84 -41.21
CA GLU A 266 -3.33 -16.43 -41.39
C GLU A 266 -2.19 -15.64 -40.73
N GLY A 267 -2.48 -14.50 -40.08
CA GLY A 267 -1.48 -13.63 -39.46
C GLY A 267 -0.61 -12.83 -40.44
N ARG A 268 -1.01 -12.73 -41.72
CA ARG A 268 -0.36 -11.92 -42.77
C ARG A 268 -0.87 -10.48 -42.78
N VAL A 269 -0.93 -9.85 -41.61
CA VAL A 269 -1.43 -8.47 -41.44
C VAL A 269 -0.25 -7.50 -41.35
N GLY A 270 -0.15 -6.58 -42.31
CA GLY A 270 0.97 -5.64 -42.38
C GLY A 270 2.20 -6.30 -43.01
N GLY A 271 2.53 -5.91 -44.24
CA GLY A 271 3.62 -6.49 -45.03
C GLY A 271 5.01 -6.14 -44.50
N TRP A 272 5.34 -6.54 -43.28
CA TRP A 272 6.70 -6.52 -42.73
C TRP A 272 7.09 -7.96 -42.39
N ARG A 273 7.75 -8.60 -43.37
CA ARG A 273 8.71 -9.68 -43.14
C ARG A 273 10.09 -9.13 -43.41
#